data_AF-A0A514CDB0-F1
#
_entry.id   AF-A0A514CDB0-F1
#
_cell.length_a   1.000
_cell.length_b   1.000
_cell.length_c   1.000
_cell.angle_alpha   90.00
_cell.angle_beta   90.00
_cell.angle_gamma   90.00
#
_symmetry.space_group_name_H-M   'P 1'
#
loop_
_entity.id
_entity.type
_entity.pdbx_description
1 polymer ?
#
loop_
_entity_poly.entity_id
_entity_poly.type
_entity_poly.pdbx_seq_one_letter_code
_entity_poly.pdbx_strand_id
1 'polypeptide(L)'
;MERQFIERYKRKTRRELQQIINNRADYREEAVRAAEKLLGESDEDPREEISVARTACKRNNPFGPILFARSFSYRDVLTVISSTLLCMALFQILNYYKDEFVFVEYYPFLKLFLFFVFIIINHVLYFKEHKRSNDLLGRSMVDLFFFLSFMLFYSVYEYVVYDSVFPLPLNAQVIVFLAIFTVFSILLFETIVDFIKYLLIKMKCQIF
;
A
#
# COMPACT_ATOMS: atom_id res chain seq x y z
N MET A 1 -32.21 33.59 9.18
CA MET A 1 -31.31 32.45 9.48
C MET A 1 -31.88 31.11 9.01
N GLU A 2 -33.20 30.88 9.14
CA GLU A 2 -33.87 29.66 8.64
C GLU A 2 -33.53 29.27 7.19
N ARG A 3 -33.49 30.23 6.25
CA ARG A 3 -33.10 29.98 4.84
C ARG A 3 -31.74 29.29 4.67
N GLN A 4 -30.77 29.59 5.54
CA GLN A 4 -29.43 28.96 5.49
C GLN A 4 -29.50 27.49 5.92
N PHE A 5 -30.39 27.15 6.87
CA PHE A 5 -30.61 25.76 7.28
C PHE A 5 -31.36 24.99 6.20
N ILE A 6 -32.35 25.59 5.54
CA ILE A 6 -33.07 24.97 4.42
C ILE A 6 -32.09 24.59 3.30
N GLU A 7 -31.20 25.50 2.87
CA GLU A 7 -30.19 25.19 1.85
C GLU A 7 -29.22 24.08 2.29
N ARG A 8 -28.81 24.09 3.56
CA ARG A 8 -27.91 23.07 4.13
C ARG A 8 -28.59 21.70 4.23
N TYR A 9 -29.89 21.67 4.54
CA TYR A 9 -30.66 20.46 4.79
C TYR A 9 -31.32 19.87 3.54
N LYS A 10 -31.38 20.62 2.45
CA LYS A 10 -31.87 20.15 1.14
C LYS A 10 -31.14 18.91 0.60
N ARG A 11 -29.94 18.62 1.09
CA ARG A 11 -29.11 17.45 0.70
C ARG A 11 -29.17 16.28 1.69
N LYS A 12 -29.88 16.44 2.81
CA LYS A 12 -29.97 15.42 3.86
C LYS A 12 -31.06 14.40 3.53
N THR A 13 -30.87 13.17 3.99
CA THR A 13 -31.88 12.11 3.85
C THR A 13 -33.05 12.34 4.80
N ARG A 14 -34.22 11.77 4.50
CA ARG A 14 -35.41 11.84 5.38
C ARG A 14 -35.12 11.36 6.80
N ARG A 15 -34.31 10.30 6.95
CA ARG A 15 -33.87 9.79 8.27
C ARG A 15 -33.04 10.81 9.04
N GLU A 16 -32.12 11.50 8.37
CA GLU A 16 -31.32 12.56 8.99
C GLU A 16 -32.17 13.77 9.40
N LEU A 17 -33.15 14.15 8.58
CA LEU A 17 -34.10 15.21 8.92
C LEU A 17 -34.97 14.80 10.12
N GLN A 18 -35.45 13.56 10.16
CA GLN A 18 -36.20 13.02 11.30
C GLN A 18 -35.36 13.00 12.58
N GLN A 19 -34.07 12.67 12.47
CA GLN A 19 -33.16 12.66 13.62
C GLN A 19 -32.95 14.07 14.20
N ILE A 20 -32.89 15.10 13.34
CA ILE A 20 -32.81 16.50 13.78
C ILE A 20 -34.09 16.91 14.54
N ILE A 21 -35.26 16.49 14.06
CA ILE A 21 -36.55 16.75 14.70
C ILE A 21 -36.65 16.00 16.05
N ASN A 22 -36.25 14.73 16.10
CA ASN A 22 -36.29 13.92 17.31
C ASN A 22 -35.35 14.44 18.40
N ASN A 23 -34.21 15.01 18.00
CA ASN A 23 -33.22 15.58 18.92
C ASN A 23 -33.37 17.11 19.07
N ARG A 24 -34.61 17.63 19.08
CA ARG A 24 -34.89 19.09 19.10
C ARG A 24 -34.17 19.89 20.19
N ALA A 25 -33.79 19.25 21.31
CA ALA A 25 -33.07 19.90 22.41
C ALA A 25 -31.63 20.29 22.05
N ASP A 26 -31.02 19.59 21.09
CA ASP A 26 -29.62 19.78 20.67
C ASP A 26 -29.48 20.78 19.51
N TYR A 27 -30.61 21.21 18.93
CA TYR A 27 -30.65 22.04 17.73
C TYR A 27 -31.36 23.36 17.99
N ARG A 28 -30.97 24.38 17.21
CA ARG A 28 -31.68 25.66 17.22
C ARG A 28 -33.08 25.50 16.65
N GLU A 29 -34.02 26.26 17.16
CA GLU A 29 -35.42 26.17 16.76
C GLU A 29 -35.62 26.42 15.26
N GLU A 30 -34.83 27.32 14.65
CA GLU A 30 -34.90 27.58 13.21
C GLU A 30 -34.37 26.41 12.36
N ALA A 31 -33.48 25.57 12.92
CA ALA A 31 -32.99 24.37 12.26
C ALA A 31 -34.05 23.26 12.30
N VAL A 32 -34.78 23.12 13.43
CA VAL A 32 -35.87 22.16 13.57
C VAL A 32 -37.01 22.52 12.62
N ARG A 33 -37.44 23.79 12.58
CA ARG A 33 -38.48 24.26 11.64
C ARG A 33 -38.10 24.06 10.17
N ALA A 34 -36.83 24.27 9.82
CA ALA A 34 -36.33 24.02 8.47
C ALA A 34 -36.37 22.52 8.11
N ALA A 35 -36.08 21.63 9.06
CA ALA A 35 -36.17 20.19 8.85
C ALA A 35 -37.63 19.71 8.70
N GLU A 36 -38.56 20.23 9.53
CA GLU A 36 -39.99 19.95 9.43
C GLU A 36 -40.57 20.39 8.08
N LYS A 37 -40.20 21.59 7.62
CA LYS A 37 -40.64 22.13 6.32
C LYS A 37 -40.18 21.26 5.15
N LEU A 38 -38.92 20.83 5.15
CA LEU A 38 -38.38 19.95 4.10
C LEU A 38 -38.98 18.54 4.15
N LEU A 39 -39.40 18.07 5.32
CA LEU A 39 -40.04 16.77 5.46
C LEU A 39 -41.48 16.78 4.92
N GLY A 40 -42.20 17.90 5.11
CA GLY A 40 -43.56 18.10 4.60
C GLY A 40 -43.66 18.40 3.10
N GLU A 41 -42.58 18.89 2.47
CA GLU A 41 -42.52 19.13 1.01
C GLU A 41 -42.13 17.85 0.22
N SER A 42 -41.79 16.74 0.91
CA SER A 42 -41.20 15.52 0.31
C SER A 42 -42.21 14.38 0.07
N ASP A 43 -43.47 14.67 -0.23
CA ASP A 43 -44.49 13.63 -0.52
C ASP A 43 -44.38 12.99 -1.91
N GLU A 44 -43.41 13.41 -2.74
CA GLU A 44 -43.03 12.71 -3.97
C GLU A 44 -41.49 12.64 -4.10
N ASP A 45 -40.87 11.48 -3.86
CA ASP A 45 -39.59 11.20 -4.53
C ASP A 45 -39.33 9.69 -4.75
N PRO A 46 -39.32 9.21 -6.00
CA PRO A 46 -38.85 7.87 -6.39
C PRO A 46 -37.31 7.76 -6.32
N ARG A 47 -36.68 8.27 -5.26
CA ARG A 47 -35.21 8.38 -5.13
C ARG A 47 -34.59 7.56 -4.01
N GLU A 48 -35.31 6.59 -3.46
CA GLU A 48 -34.71 5.62 -2.53
C GLU A 48 -33.81 4.57 -3.22
N GLU A 49 -33.90 4.34 -4.53
CA GLU A 49 -33.06 3.32 -5.20
C GLU A 49 -31.76 3.84 -5.85
N ILE A 50 -31.65 5.12 -6.19
CA ILE A 50 -30.50 5.61 -7.00
C ILE A 50 -29.30 6.05 -6.13
N SER A 51 -29.51 6.42 -4.86
CA SER A 51 -28.42 6.96 -4.01
C SER A 51 -27.57 5.89 -3.32
N VAL A 52 -28.13 4.71 -3.04
CA VAL A 52 -27.37 3.57 -2.51
C VAL A 52 -26.47 2.95 -3.59
N ALA A 53 -26.94 2.91 -4.85
CA ALA A 53 -26.14 2.45 -5.98
C ALA A 53 -25.00 3.42 -6.34
N ARG A 54 -25.20 4.75 -6.24
CA ARG A 54 -24.14 5.73 -6.54
C ARG A 54 -23.06 5.84 -5.47
N THR A 55 -23.35 5.47 -4.22
CA THR A 55 -22.34 5.48 -3.15
C THR A 55 -21.54 4.17 -3.12
N ALA A 56 -22.12 3.06 -3.61
CA ALA A 56 -21.39 1.83 -3.87
C ALA A 56 -20.54 1.89 -5.16
N CYS A 57 -20.99 2.62 -6.20
CA CYS A 57 -20.31 2.68 -7.51
C CYS A 57 -19.24 3.78 -7.65
N LYS A 58 -18.92 4.53 -6.58
CA LYS A 58 -17.76 5.46 -6.56
C LYS A 58 -16.56 4.91 -5.79
N ARG A 59 -16.51 3.59 -5.61
CA ARG A 59 -15.36 2.82 -5.13
C ARG A 59 -14.70 2.00 -6.25
N ASN A 60 -14.93 2.39 -7.51
CA ASN A 60 -14.32 1.78 -8.69
C ASN A 60 -13.27 2.73 -9.26
N ASN A 61 -12.10 2.72 -8.62
CA ASN A 61 -10.80 2.71 -9.29
C ASN A 61 -9.73 2.38 -8.24
N PRO A 62 -9.59 1.11 -7.84
CA PRO A 62 -8.47 0.65 -7.00
C PRO A 62 -7.14 0.57 -7.79
N PHE A 63 -7.06 1.15 -8.99
CA PHE A 63 -5.90 1.08 -9.88
C PHE A 63 -5.58 2.44 -10.51
N GLY A 64 -5.33 3.44 -9.68
CA GLY A 64 -4.86 4.74 -10.15
C GLY A 64 -3.36 4.89 -9.90
N PRO A 65 -2.46 4.79 -10.90
CA PRO A 65 -1.06 5.22 -10.74
C PRO A 65 -0.94 6.67 -10.24
N ILE A 66 -1.98 7.48 -10.50
CA ILE A 66 -2.16 8.86 -10.03
C ILE A 66 -2.33 8.94 -8.51
N LEU A 67 -2.98 7.97 -7.87
CA LEU A 67 -3.10 7.91 -6.40
C LEU A 67 -1.75 7.54 -5.79
N PHE A 68 -1.05 6.54 -6.36
CA PHE A 68 0.28 6.14 -5.92
C PHE A 68 1.30 7.29 -5.98
N ALA A 69 1.42 7.97 -7.12
CA ALA A 69 2.35 9.10 -7.28
C ALA A 69 2.06 10.26 -6.32
N ARG A 70 0.81 10.41 -5.88
CA ARG A 70 0.41 11.44 -4.90
C ARG A 70 0.69 11.03 -3.45
N SER A 71 0.76 9.73 -3.17
CA SER A 71 1.09 9.19 -1.85
C SER A 71 2.58 8.88 -1.65
N PHE A 72 3.37 8.81 -2.72
CA PHE A 72 4.80 8.55 -2.63
C PHE A 72 5.52 9.74 -2.00
N SER A 73 6.14 9.50 -0.85
CA SER A 73 6.81 10.53 -0.05
C SER A 73 8.33 10.41 -0.15
N TYR A 74 9.05 11.52 0.08
CA TYR A 74 10.51 11.50 0.23
C TYR A 74 10.97 10.55 1.35
N ARG A 75 10.11 10.32 2.34
CA ARG A 75 10.36 9.37 3.43
C ARG A 75 10.48 7.93 2.91
N ASP A 76 9.67 7.56 1.92
CA ASP A 76 9.70 6.21 1.34
C ASP A 76 11.02 5.97 0.60
N VAL A 77 11.50 6.98 -0.12
CA VAL A 77 12.82 6.97 -0.77
C VAL A 77 13.93 6.79 0.25
N LEU A 78 13.91 7.54 1.35
CA LEU A 78 14.91 7.44 2.42
C LEU A 78 14.89 6.05 3.09
N THR A 79 13.71 5.50 3.36
CA THR A 79 13.57 4.15 3.91
C THR A 79 14.18 3.12 2.98
N VAL A 80 13.90 3.20 1.67
CA VAL A 80 14.46 2.27 0.68
C VAL A 80 15.99 2.39 0.62
N ILE A 81 16.53 3.61 0.46
CA ILE A 81 17.97 3.82 0.39
C ILE A 81 18.66 3.31 1.67
N SER A 82 18.11 3.62 2.84
CA SER A 82 18.68 3.18 4.13
C SER A 82 18.67 1.66 4.25
N SER A 83 17.58 1.02 3.84
CA SER A 83 17.45 -0.44 3.81
C SER A 83 18.45 -1.09 2.85
N THR A 84 18.62 -0.49 1.66
CA THR A 84 19.60 -0.94 0.67
C THR A 84 21.03 -0.84 1.21
N LEU A 85 21.41 0.29 1.82
CA LEU A 85 22.73 0.47 2.41
C LEU A 85 22.98 -0.53 3.55
N LEU A 86 21.97 -0.80 4.38
CA LEU A 86 22.05 -1.80 5.43
C LEU A 86 22.27 -3.21 4.85
N CYS A 87 21.53 -3.58 3.80
CA CYS A 87 21.72 -4.86 3.11
C CYS A 87 23.14 -4.97 2.53
N MET A 88 23.65 -3.90 1.91
CA MET A 88 25.01 -3.82 1.39
C MET A 88 26.05 -3.98 2.49
N ALA A 89 25.88 -3.34 3.64
CA ALA A 89 26.78 -3.49 4.78
C ALA A 89 26.84 -4.95 5.27
N LEU A 90 25.70 -5.63 5.34
CA LEU A 90 25.66 -7.05 5.68
C LEU A 90 26.32 -7.93 4.61
N PHE A 91 26.16 -7.59 3.33
CA PHE A 91 26.89 -8.26 2.25
C PHE A 91 28.41 -8.13 2.43
N GLN A 92 28.90 -6.96 2.85
CA GLN A 92 30.33 -6.77 3.14
C GLN A 92 30.80 -7.59 4.34
N ILE A 93 29.98 -7.69 5.38
CA ILE A 93 30.31 -8.55 6.53
C ILE A 93 30.40 -10.01 6.06
N LEU A 94 29.46 -10.47 5.22
CA LEU A 94 29.54 -11.81 4.64
C LEU A 94 30.77 -11.99 3.74
N ASN A 95 31.14 -10.97 2.95
CA ASN A 95 32.37 -11.00 2.14
C ASN A 95 33.62 -11.14 3.00
N TYR A 96 33.66 -10.46 4.15
CA TYR A 96 34.79 -10.49 5.06
C TYR A 96 35.01 -11.89 5.65
N TYR A 97 33.93 -12.60 5.99
CA TYR A 97 33.98 -13.97 6.51
C TYR A 97 33.92 -15.06 5.42
N LYS A 98 34.09 -14.71 4.14
CA LYS A 98 33.88 -15.66 3.02
C LYS A 98 34.82 -16.87 3.08
N ASP A 99 36.03 -16.70 3.61
CA ASP A 99 37.11 -17.70 3.61
C ASP A 99 37.07 -18.61 4.86
N GLU A 100 36.15 -18.34 5.80
CA GLU A 100 35.92 -19.21 6.95
C GLU A 100 35.23 -20.50 6.52
N PHE A 101 35.73 -21.65 6.99
CA PHE A 101 35.35 -22.99 6.51
C PHE A 101 33.84 -23.27 6.56
N VAL A 102 33.11 -22.63 7.49
CA VAL A 102 31.65 -22.77 7.65
C VAL A 102 30.86 -22.03 6.56
N PHE A 103 31.44 -21.00 5.94
CA PHE A 103 30.73 -20.11 5.02
C PHE A 103 31.05 -20.36 3.55
N VAL A 104 32.22 -20.93 3.21
CA VAL A 104 32.67 -21.09 1.82
C VAL A 104 31.63 -21.77 0.92
N GLU A 105 31.01 -22.85 1.39
CA GLU A 105 30.05 -23.64 0.59
C GLU A 105 28.68 -22.95 0.45
N TYR A 106 28.22 -22.25 1.49
CA TYR A 106 26.88 -21.66 1.54
C TYR A 106 26.85 -20.16 1.24
N TYR A 107 28.01 -19.53 1.08
CA TYR A 107 28.15 -18.09 0.88
C TYR A 107 27.25 -17.49 -0.21
N PRO A 108 27.19 -18.02 -1.46
CA PRO A 108 26.32 -17.45 -2.48
C PRO A 108 24.83 -17.59 -2.12
N PHE A 109 24.45 -18.72 -1.49
CA PHE A 109 23.09 -18.95 -1.04
C PHE A 109 22.71 -18.01 0.11
N LEU A 110 23.61 -17.78 1.06
CA LEU A 110 23.38 -16.90 2.21
C LEU A 110 23.16 -15.45 1.77
N LYS A 111 23.94 -14.96 0.80
CA LYS A 111 23.70 -13.64 0.18
C LYS A 111 22.33 -13.55 -0.48
N LEU A 112 21.98 -14.56 -1.28
CA LEU A 112 20.68 -14.59 -1.95
C LEU A 112 19.53 -14.61 -0.94
N PHE A 113 19.62 -15.47 0.08
CA PHE A 113 18.65 -15.56 1.15
C PHE A 113 18.50 -14.23 1.88
N LEU A 114 19.61 -13.60 2.26
CA LEU A 114 19.62 -12.29 2.92
C LEU A 114 18.94 -11.22 2.06
N PHE A 115 19.20 -11.19 0.76
CA PHE A 115 18.55 -10.26 -0.17
C PHE A 115 17.02 -10.42 -0.16
N PHE A 116 16.50 -11.66 -0.22
CA PHE A 116 15.06 -11.92 -0.15
C PHE A 116 14.46 -11.57 1.22
N VAL A 117 15.19 -11.79 2.32
CA VAL A 117 14.75 -11.36 3.65
C VAL A 117 14.55 -9.84 3.69
N PHE A 118 15.44 -9.06 3.07
CA PHE A 118 15.28 -7.60 2.97
C PHE A 118 14.10 -7.16 2.12
N ILE A 119 13.81 -7.87 1.02
CA ILE A 119 12.58 -7.62 0.24
C ILE A 119 11.34 -7.81 1.13
N ILE A 120 11.26 -8.92 1.87
CA ILE A 120 10.11 -9.19 2.75
C ILE A 120 10.00 -8.11 3.84
N ILE A 121 11.13 -7.71 4.45
CA ILE A 121 11.16 -6.65 5.46
C ILE A 121 10.64 -5.34 4.88
N ASN A 122 11.14 -4.91 3.71
CA ASN A 122 10.68 -3.67 3.06
C ASN A 122 9.20 -3.73 2.70
N HIS A 123 8.74 -4.84 2.15
CA HIS A 123 7.34 -5.08 1.82
C HIS A 123 6.43 -4.93 3.06
N VAL A 124 6.80 -5.55 4.18
CA VAL A 124 6.05 -5.49 5.44
C VAL A 124 6.13 -4.12 6.10
N LEU A 125 7.29 -3.46 6.08
CA LEU A 125 7.48 -2.11 6.63
C LEU A 125 6.59 -1.10 5.91
N TYR A 126 6.59 -1.14 4.57
CA TYR A 126 5.73 -0.25 3.77
C TYR A 126 4.26 -0.47 4.09
N PHE A 127 3.82 -1.73 4.19
CA PHE A 127 2.45 -2.08 4.59
C PHE A 127 2.08 -1.49 5.96
N LYS A 128 2.97 -1.65 6.95
CA LYS A 128 2.76 -1.15 8.31
C LYS A 128 2.76 0.37 8.40
N GLU A 129 3.54 1.03 7.57
CA GLU A 129 3.67 2.49 7.54
C GLU A 129 2.45 3.15 6.89
N HIS A 130 1.89 2.54 5.83
CA HIS A 130 0.86 3.18 5.03
C HIS A 130 -0.58 2.82 5.39
N LYS A 131 -0.84 1.78 6.23
CA LYS A 131 -2.10 1.32 6.91
C LYS A 131 -3.49 1.47 6.23
N ARG A 132 -3.68 2.20 5.13
CA ARG A 132 -4.95 2.69 4.57
C ARG A 132 -4.97 2.78 3.04
N SER A 133 -3.83 2.94 2.35
CA SER A 133 -3.74 2.88 0.88
C SER A 133 -3.05 1.59 0.45
N ASN A 134 -3.77 0.47 0.58
CA ASN A 134 -3.24 -0.86 0.39
C ASN A 134 -3.16 -1.24 -1.09
N ASP A 135 -2.39 -0.49 -1.89
CA ASP A 135 -2.14 -0.89 -3.27
C ASP A 135 -0.96 -1.86 -3.28
N LEU A 136 -1.23 -3.10 -3.70
CA LEU A 136 -0.23 -4.08 -4.13
C LEU A 136 0.80 -3.42 -5.05
N LEU A 137 0.32 -2.60 -5.98
CA LEU A 137 1.16 -1.83 -6.89
C LEU A 137 2.19 -0.97 -6.14
N GLY A 138 1.78 -0.27 -5.07
CA GLY A 138 2.70 0.59 -4.33
C GLY A 138 3.79 -0.19 -3.59
N ARG A 139 3.42 -1.33 -3.02
CA ARG A 139 4.36 -2.27 -2.39
C ARG A 139 5.36 -2.83 -3.41
N SER A 140 4.86 -3.32 -4.55
CA SER A 140 5.71 -3.81 -5.64
C SER A 140 6.64 -2.72 -6.20
N MET A 141 6.18 -1.47 -6.28
CA MET A 141 7.02 -0.35 -6.73
C MET A 141 8.13 -0.02 -5.73
N VAL A 142 7.87 -0.10 -4.42
CA VAL A 142 8.89 0.08 -3.38
C VAL A 142 9.89 -1.06 -3.38
N ASP A 143 9.44 -2.31 -3.52
CA ASP A 143 10.32 -3.47 -3.62
C ASP A 143 11.19 -3.42 -4.89
N LEU A 144 10.61 -2.97 -6.01
CA LEU A 144 11.36 -2.71 -7.25
C LEU A 144 12.38 -1.59 -7.06
N PHE A 145 12.01 -0.50 -6.39
CA PHE A 145 12.93 0.60 -6.12
C PHE A 145 14.08 0.16 -5.22
N PHE A 146 13.82 -0.71 -4.24
CA PHE A 146 14.87 -1.35 -3.43
C PHE A 146 15.80 -2.21 -4.29
N PHE A 147 15.26 -3.07 -5.15
CA PHE A 147 16.07 -3.90 -6.04
C PHE A 147 16.95 -3.04 -6.97
N LEU A 148 16.38 -2.02 -7.62
CA LEU A 148 17.13 -1.13 -8.50
C LEU A 148 18.21 -0.34 -7.75
N SER A 149 17.88 0.18 -6.58
CA SER A 149 18.85 0.88 -5.72
C SER A 149 19.98 -0.06 -5.30
N PHE A 150 19.65 -1.30 -4.95
CA PHE A 150 20.64 -2.31 -4.57
C PHE A 150 21.57 -2.64 -5.72
N MET A 151 21.03 -2.91 -6.91
CA MET A 151 21.86 -3.17 -8.10
C MET A 151 22.75 -1.98 -8.45
N LEU A 152 22.24 -0.76 -8.32
CA LEU A 152 23.03 0.46 -8.54
C LEU A 152 24.19 0.55 -7.55
N PHE A 153 23.92 0.49 -6.24
CA PHE A 153 24.96 0.59 -5.22
C PHE A 153 25.96 -0.57 -5.28
N TYR A 154 25.48 -1.79 -5.57
CA TYR A 154 26.35 -2.95 -5.77
C TYR A 154 27.28 -2.75 -6.96
N SER A 155 26.76 -2.28 -8.10
CA SER A 155 27.56 -2.00 -9.30
C SER A 155 28.59 -0.90 -9.06
N VAL A 156 28.21 0.17 -8.37
CA VAL A 156 29.13 1.25 -7.98
C VAL A 156 30.21 0.72 -7.03
N TYR A 157 29.85 -0.11 -6.05
CA TYR A 157 30.80 -0.72 -5.13
C TYR A 157 31.83 -1.60 -5.87
N GLU A 158 31.37 -2.51 -6.72
CA GLU A 158 32.25 -3.40 -7.49
C GLU A 158 33.19 -2.61 -8.39
N TYR A 159 32.69 -1.55 -9.04
CA TYR A 159 33.51 -0.66 -9.85
C TYR A 159 34.59 0.05 -9.03
N VAL A 160 34.23 0.61 -7.87
CA VAL A 160 35.17 1.38 -7.02
C VAL A 160 36.22 0.48 -6.37
N VAL A 161 35.86 -0.75 -5.98
CA VAL A 161 36.74 -1.63 -5.19
C VAL A 161 37.56 -2.58 -6.06
N TYR A 162 36.98 -3.14 -7.11
CA TYR A 162 37.62 -4.18 -7.92
C TYR A 162 38.06 -3.69 -9.31
N ASP A 163 37.81 -2.41 -9.64
CA ASP A 163 38.05 -1.83 -10.98
C ASP A 163 37.44 -2.67 -12.11
N SER A 164 36.42 -3.46 -11.77
CA SER A 164 35.75 -4.36 -12.67
C SER A 164 34.48 -3.70 -13.18
N VAL A 165 34.49 -3.27 -14.43
CA VAL A 165 33.26 -2.87 -15.13
C VAL A 165 32.55 -4.14 -15.56
N PHE A 166 31.47 -4.49 -14.86
CA PHE A 166 30.55 -5.54 -15.32
C PHE A 166 30.12 -5.22 -16.77
N PRO A 167 30.28 -6.14 -17.75
CA PRO A 167 29.84 -5.89 -19.12
C PRO A 167 28.30 -5.77 -19.14
N LEU A 168 27.81 -4.53 -19.26
CA LEU A 168 26.39 -4.15 -19.18
C LEU A 168 25.39 -4.97 -20.03
N PRO A 169 25.68 -5.42 -21.27
CA PRO A 169 24.62 -5.96 -22.14
C PRO A 169 24.12 -7.36 -21.74
N LEU A 170 25.01 -8.26 -21.28
CA LEU A 170 24.62 -9.58 -20.76
C LEU A 170 23.94 -9.45 -19.38
N ASN A 171 24.31 -8.43 -18.61
CA ASN A 171 23.79 -8.19 -17.27
C ASN A 171 22.43 -7.49 -17.26
N ALA A 172 22.11 -6.68 -18.27
CA ALA A 172 20.79 -6.04 -18.36
C ALA A 172 19.67 -7.09 -18.46
N GLN A 173 19.88 -8.17 -19.23
CA GLN A 173 18.92 -9.28 -19.31
C GLN A 173 18.77 -10.00 -17.96
N VAL A 174 19.87 -10.23 -17.25
CA VAL A 174 19.85 -10.84 -15.91
C VAL A 174 19.14 -9.94 -14.90
N ILE A 175 19.41 -8.63 -14.93
CA ILE A 175 18.76 -7.63 -14.07
C ILE A 175 17.25 -7.59 -14.34
N VAL A 176 16.85 -7.54 -15.61
CA VAL A 176 15.44 -7.54 -16.00
C VAL A 176 14.77 -8.85 -15.59
N PHE A 177 15.43 -9.99 -15.81
CA PHE A 177 14.95 -11.29 -15.37
C PHE A 177 14.78 -11.35 -13.85
N LEU A 178 15.76 -10.87 -13.07
CA LEU A 178 15.67 -10.81 -11.61
C LEU A 178 14.58 -9.85 -11.14
N ALA A 179 14.39 -8.71 -11.81
CA ALA A 179 13.31 -7.78 -11.50
C ALA A 179 11.94 -8.44 -11.73
N ILE A 180 11.74 -9.09 -12.87
CA ILE A 180 10.52 -9.84 -13.20
C ILE A 180 10.31 -10.98 -12.19
N PHE A 181 11.36 -11.74 -11.88
CA PHE A 181 11.33 -12.82 -10.89
C PHE A 181 10.97 -12.30 -9.50
N THR A 182 11.48 -11.14 -9.10
CA THR A 182 11.18 -10.50 -7.81
C THR A 182 9.71 -10.07 -7.76
N VAL A 183 9.22 -9.40 -8.80
CA VAL A 183 7.79 -9.02 -8.90
C VAL A 183 6.90 -10.26 -8.86
N PHE A 184 7.25 -11.30 -9.61
CA PHE A 184 6.50 -12.57 -9.62
C PHE A 184 6.52 -13.25 -8.24
N SER A 185 7.68 -13.27 -7.57
CA SER A 185 7.82 -13.86 -6.22
C SER A 185 6.96 -13.12 -5.19
N ILE A 186 6.88 -11.79 -5.28
CA ILE A 186 6.01 -10.98 -4.40
C ILE A 186 4.54 -11.30 -4.66
N LEU A 187 4.12 -11.35 -5.94
CA LEU A 187 2.74 -11.72 -6.31
C LEU A 187 2.37 -13.13 -5.82
N LEU A 188 3.29 -14.08 -5.96
CA LEU A 188 3.11 -15.45 -5.50
C LEU A 188 3.03 -15.53 -3.97
N PHE A 189 3.89 -14.80 -3.26
CA PHE A 189 3.84 -14.69 -1.80
C PHE A 189 2.50 -14.13 -1.32
N GLU A 190 1.99 -13.06 -1.93
CA GLU A 190 0.67 -12.53 -1.58
C GLU A 190 -0.45 -13.52 -1.84
N THR A 191 -0.40 -14.20 -2.98
CA THR A 191 -1.39 -15.24 -3.33
C THR A 191 -1.40 -16.34 -2.28
N ILE A 192 -0.22 -16.76 -1.79
CA ILE A 192 -0.10 -17.74 -0.70
C ILE A 192 -0.69 -17.19 0.59
N VAL A 193 -0.36 -15.95 0.98
CA VAL A 193 -0.89 -15.32 2.20
C VAL A 193 -2.41 -15.21 2.17
N ASP A 194 -2.98 -14.80 1.04
CA ASP A 194 -4.42 -14.68 0.87
C ASP A 194 -5.11 -16.06 0.82
N PHE A 195 -4.46 -17.06 0.23
CA PHE A 195 -4.91 -18.44 0.31
C PHE A 195 -4.90 -18.98 1.75
N ILE A 196 -3.85 -18.69 2.54
CA ILE A 196 -3.77 -19.05 3.96
C ILE A 196 -4.91 -18.37 4.74
N LYS A 197 -5.16 -17.07 4.52
CA LYS A 197 -6.29 -16.37 5.14
C LYS A 197 -7.62 -17.02 4.78
N TYR A 198 -7.82 -17.37 3.51
CA TYR A 198 -9.02 -18.06 3.04
C TYR A 198 -9.22 -19.40 3.75
N LEU A 199 -8.16 -20.21 3.86
CA LEU A 199 -8.20 -21.49 4.59
C LEU A 199 -8.54 -21.28 6.07
N LEU A 200 -7.91 -20.32 6.74
CA LEU A 200 -8.17 -20.01 8.15
C LEU A 200 -9.62 -19.61 8.40
N ILE A 201 -10.19 -18.75 7.54
CA ILE A 201 -11.61 -18.35 7.59
C ILE A 201 -12.50 -19.58 7.41
N LYS A 202 -12.21 -20.44 6.42
CA LYS A 202 -13.00 -21.64 6.13
C LYS A 202 -12.94 -22.66 7.27
N MET A 203 -11.82 -22.74 7.97
CA MET A 203 -11.64 -23.61 9.13
C MET A 203 -12.31 -23.08 10.41
N LYS A 204 -13.03 -21.94 10.36
CA LYS A 204 -13.57 -21.24 11.53
C LYS A 204 -12.51 -20.96 12.61
N CYS A 205 -11.23 -20.95 12.24
CA CYS A 205 -10.18 -20.41 13.09
C CYS A 205 -10.31 -18.89 13.04
N GLN A 206 -11.22 -18.34 13.85
CA GLN A 206 -11.24 -16.92 14.18
C GLN A 206 -9.97 -16.60 14.97
N ILE A 207 -8.88 -16.33 14.27
CA ILE A 207 -7.82 -15.47 14.81
C ILE A 207 -8.02 -14.12 14.14
N PHE A 208 -8.99 -13.38 14.66
CA PHE A 208 -9.06 -11.92 14.73
C PHE A 208 -10.16 -11.54 15.72
#